data_AF-A0A2N2KRC8-F1
#
_entry.id   AF-A0A2N2KRC8-F1
#
_cell.length_a   1.000
_cell.length_b   1.000
_cell.length_c   1.000
_cell.angle_alpha   90.00
_cell.angle_beta   90.00
_cell.angle_gamma   90.00
#
_symmetry.space_group_name_H-M   'P 1'
#
loop_
_entity.id
_entity.type
_entity.pdbx_description
1 polymer ?
#
loop_
_entity_poly.entity_id
_entity_poly.type
_entity_poly.pdbx_seq_one_letter_code
_entity_poly.pdbx_strand_id
1 'polypeptide(L)'
;MKVGFQYGLAGYTGKLDGLVYYYDKVGGRVYARKWVYPRLTQENVRIGSISDNLFAIQPSEAYKDNLRMYVPRYNTLKVAEHRPVRSWVNIYLKMMYNMAKQMPEVDLRTISREQIYQNNMPCISVKQAVEAGLLPEVKGYERMTAEM
;
A
#
# COMPACT_ATOMS: atom_id res chain seq x y z
N MET A 1 15.72 0.04 16.63
CA MET A 1 15.47 0.08 18.08
C MET A 1 14.59 1.29 18.43
N LYS A 2 13.79 1.23 19.49
CA LYS A 2 13.09 2.40 20.04
C LYS A 2 14.11 3.31 20.74
N VAL A 3 14.00 4.62 20.58
CA VAL A 3 14.91 5.61 21.20
C VAL A 3 14.10 6.62 22.02
N GLY A 4 14.62 6.99 23.19
CA GLY A 4 14.16 8.13 23.96
C GLY A 4 15.16 9.28 23.84
N PHE A 5 14.67 10.51 23.78
CA PHE A 5 15.50 11.71 23.76
C PHE A 5 15.50 12.40 25.13
N GLN A 6 16.61 13.04 25.47
CA GLN A 6 16.72 13.92 26.62
C GLN A 6 16.42 15.37 26.21
N TYR A 7 16.30 16.27 27.19
CA TYR A 7 16.17 17.73 27.00
C TYR A 7 14.90 18.19 26.23
N GLY A 8 13.77 17.50 26.42
CA GLY A 8 12.47 17.97 25.93
C GLY A 8 12.22 17.79 24.43
N LEU A 9 13.08 17.06 23.72
CA LEU A 9 12.87 16.71 22.31
C LEU A 9 11.72 15.71 22.17
N ALA A 10 10.61 16.16 21.58
CA ALA A 10 9.42 15.32 21.33
C ALA A 10 9.66 14.22 20.27
N GLY A 11 10.61 14.44 19.36
CA GLY A 11 11.00 13.45 18.36
C GLY A 11 11.98 14.02 17.33
N TYR A 12 12.65 13.14 16.59
CA TYR A 12 13.59 13.51 15.54
C TYR A 12 13.36 12.61 14.31
N THR A 13 13.47 13.20 13.12
CA THR A 13 13.44 12.48 11.85
C THR A 13 14.61 12.96 11.01
N GLY A 14 15.39 12.03 10.48
CA GLY A 14 16.55 12.38 9.65
C GLY A 14 17.73 11.47 9.88
N LYS A 15 18.88 11.88 9.34
CA LYS A 15 20.16 11.18 9.52
C LYS A 15 21.01 11.95 10.50
N LEU A 16 21.65 11.26 11.43
CA LEU A 16 22.63 11.84 12.34
C LEU A 16 23.63 10.75 12.71
N ASP A 17 24.92 11.04 12.59
CA ASP A 17 26.02 10.17 13.03
C ASP A 17 25.89 8.69 12.58
N GLY A 18 25.66 8.48 11.28
CA GLY A 18 25.50 7.13 10.72
C GLY A 18 24.23 6.39 11.19
N LEU A 19 23.29 7.06 11.87
CA LEU A 19 21.97 6.55 12.22
C LEU A 19 20.89 7.23 11.36
N VAL A 20 19.80 6.50 11.14
CA VAL A 20 18.55 7.02 10.59
C VAL A 20 17.50 6.98 11.68
N TYR A 21 16.88 8.12 11.93
CA TYR A 21 15.78 8.30 12.85
C TYR A 21 14.47 8.45 12.09
N TYR A 22 13.47 7.70 12.53
CA TYR A 22 12.12 7.73 12.01
C TYR A 22 11.15 7.99 13.17
N TYR A 23 10.37 9.06 13.07
CA TYR A 23 9.30 9.35 14.00
C TYR A 23 7.98 8.75 13.51
N ASP A 24 7.46 7.78 14.25
CA ASP A 24 6.10 7.27 14.05
C ASP A 24 5.09 8.21 14.70
N LYS A 25 4.42 9.03 13.89
CA LYS A 25 3.39 9.97 14.34
C LYS A 25 2.18 9.28 14.98
N VAL A 26 1.85 8.05 14.59
CA VAL A 26 0.68 7.33 15.12
C VAL A 26 1.00 6.71 16.47
N GLY A 27 2.17 6.06 16.57
CA GLY A 27 2.62 5.44 17.81
C GLY A 27 3.27 6.40 18.81
N GLY A 28 3.58 7.64 18.40
CA GLY A 28 4.30 8.63 19.21
C GLY A 28 5.72 8.20 19.57
N ARG A 29 6.39 7.42 18.71
CA ARG A 29 7.66 6.75 19.01
C ARG A 29 8.72 7.08 17.98
N VAL A 30 9.96 7.21 18.44
CA VAL A 30 11.12 7.37 17.57
C VAL A 30 11.85 6.04 17.48
N TYR A 31 12.16 5.65 16.25
CA TYR A 31 12.97 4.49 15.95
C TYR A 31 14.29 4.94 15.35
N ALA A 32 15.39 4.40 15.83
CA ALA A 32 16.69 4.56 15.19
C ALA A 32 17.19 3.22 14.64
N ARG A 33 17.93 3.29 13.53
CA ARG A 33 18.70 2.19 12.96
C ARG A 33 20.02 2.71 12.41
N LYS A 34 21.03 1.84 12.35
CA LYS A 34 22.24 2.13 11.59
C LYS A 34 21.89 2.39 10.12
N TRP A 35 22.43 3.47 9.57
CA TRP A 35 22.39 3.73 8.15
C TRP A 35 23.35 2.78 7.45
N VAL A 36 22.79 2.02 6.52
CA VAL A 36 23.53 1.09 5.66
C VAL A 36 22.91 1.25 4.28
N TYR A 37 23.76 1.46 3.28
CA TYR A 37 23.28 1.46 1.90
C TYR A 37 22.85 0.04 1.53
N PRO A 38 21.60 -0.17 1.08
CA PRO A 38 21.12 -1.49 0.72
C PRO A 38 21.83 -1.99 -0.55
N ARG A 39 22.10 -3.29 -0.63
CA ARG A 39 22.56 -3.90 -1.88
C ARG A 39 21.38 -3.98 -2.84
N LEU A 40 21.54 -3.46 -4.05
CA LEU A 40 20.53 -3.58 -5.09
C LEU A 40 20.52 -5.01 -5.63
N THR A 41 19.35 -5.63 -5.61
CA THR A 41 19.11 -6.98 -6.14
C THR A 41 18.17 -6.92 -7.34
N GLN A 42 18.11 -7.99 -8.13
CA GLN A 42 17.12 -8.10 -9.21
C GLN A 42 15.68 -7.97 -8.70
N GLU A 43 15.42 -8.40 -7.47
CA GLU A 43 14.11 -8.25 -6.83
C GLU A 43 13.77 -6.79 -6.55
N ASN A 44 14.76 -5.96 -6.20
CA ASN A 44 14.54 -4.51 -6.07
C ASN A 44 14.13 -3.88 -7.40
N VAL A 45 14.77 -4.29 -8.50
CA VAL A 45 14.42 -3.83 -9.85
C VAL A 45 13.00 -4.29 -10.21
N ARG A 46 12.66 -5.54 -9.89
CA ARG A 46 11.31 -6.09 -10.10
C ARG A 46 10.24 -5.27 -9.37
N ILE A 47 10.40 -5.06 -8.06
CA ILE A 47 9.43 -4.31 -7.24
C ILE A 47 9.31 -2.86 -7.72
N GLY A 48 10.44 -2.23 -8.09
CA GLY A 48 10.46 -0.89 -8.69
C GLY A 48 9.63 -0.84 -9.97
N SER A 49 9.93 -1.71 -10.94
CA SER A 49 9.22 -1.75 -12.23
C SER A 49 7.71 -1.97 -12.09
N ILE A 50 7.28 -2.85 -11.17
CA ILE A 50 5.87 -3.07 -10.88
C ILE A 50 5.24 -1.80 -10.30
N SER A 51 5.90 -1.18 -9.32
CA SER A 51 5.36 0.03 -8.69
C SER A 51 5.21 1.15 -9.71
N ASP A 52 6.25 1.39 -10.53
CA ASP A 52 6.25 2.43 -11.55
C ASP A 52 5.13 2.22 -12.57
N ASN A 53 4.96 0.98 -13.07
CA ASN A 53 3.88 0.65 -14.00
C ASN A 53 2.49 0.85 -13.36
N LEU A 54 2.30 0.37 -12.13
CA LEU A 54 1.02 0.50 -11.43
C LEU A 54 0.65 1.97 -11.14
N PHE A 55 1.63 2.83 -10.87
CA PHE A 55 1.37 4.27 -10.73
C PHE A 55 1.11 4.96 -12.08
N ALA A 56 1.66 4.45 -13.17
CA ALA A 56 1.40 4.96 -14.52
C ALA A 56 -0.05 4.73 -14.99
N ILE A 57 -0.77 3.76 -14.41
CA ILE A 57 -2.21 3.52 -14.68
C ILE A 57 -3.07 4.74 -14.30
N GLN A 58 -2.60 5.55 -13.34
CA GLN A 58 -3.26 6.76 -12.84
C GLN A 58 -4.77 6.58 -12.56
N PRO A 59 -5.12 5.85 -11.47
CA PRO A 59 -6.51 5.71 -11.08
C PRO A 59 -7.21 7.06 -10.88
N SER A 60 -8.51 7.10 -11.14
CA SER A 60 -9.38 8.26 -10.94
C SER A 60 -9.37 8.72 -9.49
N GLU A 61 -9.65 10.00 -9.25
CA GLU A 61 -9.66 10.52 -7.88
C GLU A 61 -10.79 9.91 -7.04
N ALA A 62 -11.95 9.65 -7.64
CA ALA A 62 -13.07 8.97 -6.99
C ALA A 62 -12.70 7.53 -6.57
N TYR A 63 -11.91 6.82 -7.38
CA TYR A 63 -11.37 5.51 -7.02
C TYR A 63 -10.40 5.61 -5.84
N LYS A 64 -9.49 6.59 -5.85
CA LYS A 64 -8.59 6.83 -4.72
C LYS A 64 -9.36 7.17 -3.44
N ASP A 65 -10.44 7.95 -3.54
CA ASP A 65 -11.31 8.27 -2.39
C ASP A 65 -11.97 7.02 -1.81
N ASN A 66 -12.46 6.12 -2.66
CA ASN A 66 -12.96 4.81 -2.21
C ASN A 66 -11.90 4.03 -1.44
N LEU A 67 -10.66 3.99 -1.94
CA LEU A 67 -9.56 3.33 -1.22
C LEU A 67 -9.19 4.05 0.08
N ARG A 68 -9.18 5.40 0.11
CA ARG A 68 -8.97 6.19 1.34
C ARG A 68 -10.05 5.90 2.38
N MET A 69 -11.30 5.74 1.95
CA MET A 69 -12.41 5.34 2.79
C MET A 69 -12.30 3.87 3.24
N TYR A 70 -11.75 3.00 2.42
CA TYR A 70 -11.55 1.59 2.72
C TYR A 70 -10.48 1.37 3.82
N VAL A 71 -9.36 2.10 3.77
CA VAL A 71 -8.23 1.98 4.72
C VAL A 71 -8.63 1.95 6.21
N PRO A 72 -9.37 2.94 6.76
CA PRO A 72 -9.72 2.93 8.17
C PRO A 72 -10.62 1.75 8.53
N ARG A 73 -11.52 1.34 7.62
CA ARG A 73 -12.41 0.19 7.82
C ARG A 73 -11.64 -1.12 7.81
N TYR A 74 -10.70 -1.27 6.88
CA TYR A 74 -9.80 -2.41 6.83
C TYR A 74 -8.98 -2.56 8.13
N ASN A 75 -8.50 -1.45 8.69
CA ASN A 75 -7.74 -1.46 9.93
C ASN A 75 -8.55 -1.86 11.17
N THR A 76 -9.88 -1.88 11.09
CA THR A 76 -10.73 -2.42 12.19
C THR A 76 -10.82 -3.95 12.16
N LEU A 77 -10.39 -4.60 11.09
CA LEU A 77 -10.44 -6.06 10.97
C LEU A 77 -9.32 -6.71 11.79
N LYS A 78 -9.60 -7.90 12.35
CA LYS A 78 -8.60 -8.73 13.06
C LYS A 78 -7.36 -9.01 12.20
N VAL A 79 -7.54 -9.18 10.89
CA VAL A 79 -6.44 -9.43 9.93
C VAL A 79 -5.44 -8.27 9.89
N ALA A 80 -5.88 -7.05 10.21
CA ALA A 80 -5.05 -5.85 10.20
C ALA A 80 -4.45 -5.50 11.56
N GLU A 81 -4.82 -6.21 12.64
CA GLU A 81 -4.48 -5.86 14.03
C GLU A 81 -2.98 -5.65 14.24
N HIS A 82 -2.15 -6.55 13.73
CA HIS A 82 -0.69 -6.45 13.87
C HIS A 82 -0.01 -5.69 12.74
N ARG A 83 -0.71 -5.46 11.62
CA ARG A 83 -0.17 -4.85 10.40
C ARG A 83 -1.18 -3.88 9.80
N PRO A 84 -1.46 -2.75 10.49
CA PRO A 84 -2.39 -1.75 9.98
C PRO A 84 -1.80 -1.09 8.74
N VAL A 85 -2.68 -0.77 7.81
CA VAL A 85 -2.33 -0.10 6.56
C VAL A 85 -2.49 1.41 6.72
N ARG A 86 -1.50 2.18 6.30
CA ARG A 86 -1.46 3.64 6.53
C ARG A 86 -1.89 4.49 5.33
N SER A 87 -1.90 3.92 4.14
CA SER A 87 -2.15 4.65 2.90
C SER A 87 -3.03 3.83 1.95
N TRP A 88 -3.85 4.52 1.17
CA TRP A 88 -4.65 3.92 0.09
C TRP A 88 -3.75 3.17 -0.91
N VAL A 89 -2.54 3.68 -1.15
CA VAL A 89 -1.54 3.06 -2.03
C VAL A 89 -1.19 1.64 -1.59
N ASN A 90 -1.08 1.41 -0.29
CA ASN A 90 -0.73 0.08 0.23
C ASN A 90 -1.88 -0.92 0.03
N ILE A 91 -3.14 -0.47 0.13
CA ILE A 91 -4.30 -1.30 -0.23
C ILE A 91 -4.33 -1.56 -1.73
N TYR A 92 -4.08 -0.52 -2.54
CA TYR A 92 -4.01 -0.65 -3.99
C TYR A 92 -2.96 -1.68 -4.43
N LEU A 93 -1.71 -1.56 -3.96
CA LEU A 93 -0.66 -2.52 -4.24
C LEU A 93 -1.03 -3.92 -3.76
N LYS A 94 -1.57 -4.05 -2.53
CA LYS A 94 -2.02 -5.34 -2.00
C LYS A 94 -3.07 -6.00 -2.90
N MET A 95 -4.05 -5.22 -3.38
CA MET A 95 -5.08 -5.69 -4.29
C MET A 95 -4.47 -6.16 -5.62
N MET A 96 -3.57 -5.37 -6.23
CA MET A 96 -2.91 -5.74 -7.50
C MET A 96 -2.05 -7.00 -7.35
N TYR A 97 -1.30 -7.15 -6.26
CA TYR A 97 -0.54 -8.37 -5.98
C TYR A 97 -1.44 -9.59 -5.73
N ASN A 98 -2.55 -9.42 -5.03
CA ASN A 98 -3.52 -10.51 -4.83
C ASN A 98 -4.17 -10.92 -6.15
N MET A 99 -4.41 -9.97 -7.05
CA MET A 99 -4.93 -10.24 -8.40
C MET A 99 -3.92 -11.06 -9.20
N ALA A 100 -2.66 -10.64 -9.28
CA ALA A 100 -1.62 -11.41 -9.98
C ALA A 100 -1.37 -12.79 -9.35
N LYS A 101 -1.69 -12.98 -8.07
CA LYS A 101 -1.63 -14.30 -7.42
C LYS A 101 -2.79 -15.22 -7.83
N GLN A 102 -3.98 -14.67 -8.04
CA GLN A 102 -5.16 -15.42 -8.50
C GLN A 102 -5.14 -15.64 -10.02
N MET A 103 -4.53 -14.73 -10.77
CA MET A 103 -4.43 -14.71 -12.23
C MET A 103 -2.95 -14.68 -12.65
N PRO A 104 -2.25 -15.83 -12.68
CA PRO A 104 -0.83 -15.90 -13.00
C PRO A 104 -0.45 -15.38 -14.41
N GLU A 105 -1.42 -15.28 -15.31
CA GLU A 105 -1.29 -14.72 -16.65
C GLU A 105 -1.12 -13.20 -16.66
N VAL A 106 -1.42 -12.52 -15.55
CA VAL A 106 -1.33 -11.07 -15.43
C VAL A 106 0.07 -10.67 -14.92
N ASP A 107 0.87 -10.07 -15.80
CA ASP A 107 2.12 -9.44 -15.40
C ASP A 107 1.90 -7.97 -14.99
N LEU A 108 2.09 -7.68 -13.70
CA LEU A 108 1.96 -6.33 -13.14
C LEU A 108 2.99 -5.34 -13.69
N ARG A 109 4.07 -5.80 -14.33
CA ARG A 109 5.08 -4.93 -14.94
C ARG A 109 4.61 -4.30 -16.25
N THR A 110 3.64 -4.92 -16.93
CA THR A 110 3.20 -4.51 -18.27
C THR A 110 1.71 -4.28 -18.37
N ILE A 111 0.95 -4.59 -17.32
CA ILE A 111 -0.50 -4.39 -17.30
C ILE A 111 -0.85 -2.94 -17.62
N SER A 112 -1.75 -2.74 -18.59
CA SER A 112 -2.28 -1.42 -18.95
C SER A 112 -3.70 -1.25 -18.44
N ARG A 113 -4.15 0.02 -18.42
CA ARG A 113 -5.53 0.35 -18.06
C ARG A 113 -6.51 -0.29 -19.05
N GLU A 114 -6.24 -0.22 -20.35
CA GLU A 114 -7.11 -0.78 -21.39
C GLU A 114 -7.28 -2.28 -21.21
N GLN A 115 -6.19 -3.00 -20.90
CA GLN A 115 -6.23 -4.44 -20.65
C GLN A 115 -7.10 -4.79 -19.43
N ILE A 116 -7.05 -3.97 -18.37
CA ILE A 116 -7.89 -4.13 -17.18
C ILE A 116 -9.38 -4.04 -17.55
N TYR A 117 -9.77 -3.05 -18.34
CA TYR A 117 -11.16 -2.87 -18.76
C TYR A 117 -11.62 -3.92 -19.77
N GLN A 118 -10.79 -4.26 -20.76
CA GLN A 118 -11.12 -5.25 -21.79
C GLN A 118 -11.36 -6.64 -21.20
N ASN A 119 -10.53 -7.03 -20.22
CA ASN A 119 -10.65 -8.32 -19.55
C ASN A 119 -11.61 -8.29 -18.35
N ASN A 120 -12.30 -7.16 -18.13
CA ASN A 120 -13.20 -6.92 -17.01
C ASN A 120 -12.59 -7.37 -15.67
N MET A 121 -11.34 -6.98 -15.42
CA MET A 121 -10.59 -7.45 -14.27
C MET A 121 -11.20 -6.94 -12.96
N PRO A 122 -11.16 -7.73 -11.88
CA PRO A 122 -11.80 -7.39 -10.61
C PRO A 122 -11.21 -6.15 -9.90
N CYS A 123 -10.08 -5.61 -10.36
CA CYS A 123 -9.47 -4.42 -9.77
C CYS A 123 -10.13 -3.09 -10.18
N ILE A 124 -11.04 -3.09 -11.17
CA ILE A 124 -11.68 -1.88 -11.74
C ILE A 124 -12.36 -1.04 -10.66
N SER A 125 -13.04 -1.67 -9.70
CA SER A 125 -13.66 -1.00 -8.54
C SER A 125 -13.31 -1.71 -7.24
N VAL A 126 -13.33 -0.98 -6.11
CA VAL A 126 -13.05 -1.57 -4.80
C VAL A 126 -14.09 -2.61 -4.42
N LYS A 127 -15.36 -2.38 -4.80
CA LYS A 127 -16.44 -3.35 -4.62
C LYS A 127 -16.14 -4.68 -5.31
N GLN A 128 -15.83 -4.65 -6.62
CA GLN A 128 -15.53 -5.86 -7.38
C GLN A 128 -14.30 -6.59 -6.83
N ALA A 129 -13.29 -5.84 -6.37
CA ALA A 129 -12.10 -6.44 -5.77
C ALA A 129 -12.41 -7.19 -4.47
N VAL A 130 -13.34 -6.70 -3.68
CA VAL A 130 -13.82 -7.39 -2.48
C VAL A 130 -14.65 -8.63 -2.85
N GLU A 131 -15.58 -8.50 -3.79
CA GLU A 131 -16.42 -9.62 -4.26
C GLU A 131 -15.61 -10.76 -4.90
N ALA A 132 -14.52 -10.43 -5.59
CA ALA A 132 -13.56 -11.40 -6.14
C ALA A 132 -12.58 -11.97 -5.09
N GLY A 133 -12.68 -11.55 -3.81
CA GLY A 133 -11.81 -12.01 -2.74
C GLY A 133 -10.38 -11.50 -2.82
N LEU A 134 -10.09 -10.45 -3.60
CA LEU A 134 -8.77 -9.79 -3.62
C LEU A 134 -8.53 -9.00 -2.34
N LEU A 135 -9.59 -8.44 -1.76
CA LEU A 135 -9.57 -7.67 -0.53
C LEU A 135 -10.61 -8.23 0.45
N PRO A 136 -10.34 -8.21 1.77
CA PRO A 136 -11.34 -8.63 2.75
C PRO A 136 -12.59 -7.75 2.72
N GLU A 137 -13.72 -8.33 3.09
CA GLU A 137 -14.96 -7.55 3.25
C GLU A 137 -14.85 -6.55 4.40
N VAL A 138 -15.32 -5.32 4.16
CA VAL A 138 -15.37 -4.25 5.16
C VAL A 138 -16.72 -3.56 5.14
N LYS A 139 -17.21 -3.09 6.29
CA LYS A 139 -18.52 -2.43 6.36
C LYS A 139 -18.68 -1.28 5.35
N GLY A 140 -19.66 -1.40 4.46
CA GLY A 140 -19.98 -0.36 3.46
C GLY A 140 -19.14 -0.42 2.18
N TYR A 141 -18.44 -1.53 1.91
CA TYR A 141 -17.71 -1.74 0.65
C TYR A 141 -18.63 -1.68 -0.58
N GLU A 142 -19.90 -2.04 -0.44
CA GLU A 142 -20.92 -2.06 -1.50
C GLU A 142 -21.11 -0.70 -2.20
N ARG A 143 -20.84 0.41 -1.50
CA ARG A 143 -20.96 1.77 -2.04
C ARG A 143 -19.70 2.24 -2.78
N MET A 144 -18.63 1.45 -2.74
CA MET A 144 -17.33 1.80 -3.32
C MET A 144 -17.24 1.34 -4.78
N THR A 145 -18.14 1.85 -5.61
CA THR A 145 -18.34 1.45 -7.02
C THR A 145 -17.60 2.32 -8.02
N ALA A 146 -16.89 3.36 -7.59
CA ALA A 146 -16.15 4.21 -8.52
C ALA A 146 -15.05 3.40 -9.21
N GLU A 147 -14.92 3.62 -10.51
CA GLU A 147 -13.95 2.94 -11.37
C GLU A 147 -12.62 3.70 -11.40
N MET A 148 -11.53 2.97 -11.62
CA MET A 148 -10.19 3.55 -11.76
C MET A 148 -10.04 4.47 -12.95
#